data_AF-A0A923VYJ2-F1
#
_entry.id   AF-A0A923VYJ2-F1
#
_cell.length_a   1.000
_cell.length_b   1.000
_cell.length_c   1.000
_cell.angle_alpha   90.00
_cell.angle_beta   90.00
_cell.angle_gamma   90.00
#
_symmetry.space_group_name_H-M   'P 1'
#
loop_
_entity.id
_entity.type
_entity.pdbx_description
1 polymer ?
#
loop_
_entity_poly.entity_id
_entity_poly.type
_entity_poly.pdbx_seq_one_letter_code
_entity_poly.pdbx_strand_id
1 'polypeptide(L)'
;ELDEAMNAYSDFTEFDETDLIGTLNDIKKEIANLPQLHAELNDLFKQVKNKWDIVSYSDVLNDEAVRVEFYQKFTAFAKCLKLALSSIDFENNTPEKTKELYIRHVKFYTELRNSVVNTYSDSIDFKKYEKQLQKLLDQHVTTEEIIRLTKQVSILDTKAFENELEKVIGTRAKAETIASRTAKHISERMDEDPIFYKKLSELIQQTISDLRAMRISDIVAINRLKDLREQAITKKSDDIPEAILKNEKTIPFYRLAIANNGIASTNAIPFAIEVDKIIKQYIIVDWSTKPDIIRKITFYIGEYLIDEVGIPIDIADDIAEKCIEVARLIYK
;
A
#
# COMPACT_ATOMS: atom_id res chain seq x y z
N GLU A 1 18.42 54.12 -6.86
CA GLU A 1 17.49 53.00 -6.53
C GLU A 1 16.44 52.71 -7.62
N LEU A 2 16.27 53.53 -8.67
CA LEU A 2 15.46 53.12 -9.85
C LEU A 2 16.26 52.37 -10.93
N ASP A 3 17.58 52.56 -11.01
CA ASP A 3 18.43 51.89 -12.01
C ASP A 3 18.73 50.41 -11.69
N GLU A 4 18.61 49.99 -10.42
CA GLU A 4 18.88 48.59 -10.00
C GLU A 4 17.70 47.65 -10.29
N ALA A 5 16.48 48.17 -10.38
CA ALA A 5 15.30 47.39 -10.78
C ALA A 5 15.19 47.22 -12.31
N MET A 6 15.85 48.08 -13.09
CA MET A 6 15.80 48.02 -14.55
C MET A 6 16.82 47.01 -15.13
N ASN A 7 17.89 46.71 -14.40
CA ASN A 7 18.90 45.71 -14.80
C ASN A 7 18.55 44.25 -14.42
N ALA A 8 17.53 44.02 -13.60
CA ALA A 8 17.02 42.66 -13.35
C ALA A 8 16.13 42.13 -14.50
N TYR A 9 15.71 43.01 -15.41
CA TYR A 9 14.92 42.67 -16.60
C TYR A 9 15.77 42.54 -17.88
N SER A 10 17.04 42.92 -17.85
CA SER A 10 17.94 42.79 -19.03
C SER A 10 18.41 41.35 -19.29
N ASP A 11 18.27 40.44 -18.33
CA ASP A 11 18.67 39.03 -18.46
C ASP A 11 17.62 38.15 -19.19
N PHE A 12 16.48 38.72 -19.59
CA PHE A 12 15.46 38.03 -20.41
C PHE A 12 15.49 38.44 -21.89
N THR A 13 16.56 39.11 -22.34
CA THR A 13 16.71 39.55 -23.74
C THR A 13 17.05 38.43 -24.74
N GLU A 14 17.10 37.16 -24.29
CA GLU A 14 17.34 35.98 -25.13
C GLU A 14 16.07 35.24 -25.58
N PHE A 15 14.87 35.66 -25.17
CA PHE A 15 13.60 35.10 -25.66
C PHE A 15 12.92 36.08 -26.60
N ASP A 16 12.62 35.65 -27.84
CA ASP A 16 11.81 36.43 -28.78
C ASP A 16 10.45 36.77 -28.12
N GLU A 17 9.94 37.99 -28.33
CA GLU A 17 8.64 38.43 -27.79
C GLU A 17 7.52 37.44 -28.15
N THR A 18 7.62 36.77 -29.29
CA THR A 18 6.68 35.73 -29.74
C THR A 18 6.73 34.47 -28.89
N ASP A 19 7.90 34.10 -28.38
CA ASP A 19 8.07 32.93 -27.50
C ASP A 19 7.57 33.24 -26.09
N LEU A 20 7.82 34.46 -25.59
CA LEU A 20 7.25 34.94 -24.32
C LEU A 20 5.71 35.01 -24.39
N ILE A 21 5.15 35.53 -25.48
CA ILE A 21 3.71 35.57 -25.73
C ILE A 21 3.13 34.16 -25.90
N GLY A 22 3.84 33.26 -26.58
CA GLY A 22 3.46 31.85 -26.72
C GLY A 22 3.37 31.13 -25.38
N THR A 23 4.40 31.28 -24.55
CA THR A 23 4.47 30.70 -23.20
C THR A 23 3.38 31.27 -22.28
N LEU A 24 3.13 32.59 -22.34
CA LEU A 24 2.04 33.25 -21.61
C LEU A 24 0.65 32.78 -22.09
N ASN A 25 0.47 32.59 -23.40
CA ASN A 25 -0.77 32.08 -23.95
C ASN A 25 -1.02 30.62 -23.55
N ASP A 26 0.03 29.80 -23.46
CA ASP A 26 -0.10 28.42 -23.00
C ASP A 26 -0.46 28.35 -21.51
N ILE A 27 0.10 29.23 -20.67
CA ILE A 27 -0.30 29.38 -19.26
C ILE A 27 -1.77 29.82 -19.14
N LYS A 28 -2.22 30.80 -19.93
CA LYS A 28 -3.62 31.25 -19.92
C LYS A 28 -4.59 30.15 -20.36
N LYS A 29 -4.24 29.37 -21.39
CA LYS A 29 -5.02 28.20 -21.82
C LYS A 29 -5.08 27.13 -20.74
N GLU A 30 -3.98 26.90 -20.04
CA GLU A 30 -3.94 25.92 -18.94
C GLU A 30 -4.82 26.36 -17.75
N ILE A 31 -4.79 27.65 -17.39
CA ILE A 31 -5.67 28.23 -16.35
C ILE A 31 -7.14 28.20 -16.77
N ALA A 32 -7.44 28.40 -18.05
CA ALA A 32 -8.81 28.33 -18.57
C ALA A 32 -9.47 26.95 -18.37
N ASN A 33 -8.67 25.90 -18.21
CA ASN A 33 -9.15 24.54 -17.92
C ASN A 33 -9.51 24.34 -16.44
N LEU A 34 -9.17 25.26 -15.54
CA LEU A 34 -9.39 25.12 -14.09
C LEU A 34 -10.85 24.79 -13.71
N PRO A 35 -11.89 25.47 -14.28
CA PRO A 35 -13.28 25.16 -13.95
C PRO A 35 -13.67 23.74 -14.39
N GLN A 36 -13.17 23.29 -15.53
CA GLN A 36 -13.41 21.93 -16.04
C GLN A 36 -12.77 20.89 -15.13
N LEU A 37 -11.50 21.08 -14.74
CA LEU A 37 -10.79 20.18 -13.83
C LEU A 37 -11.49 20.09 -12.45
N HIS A 38 -11.99 21.23 -11.95
CA HIS A 38 -12.78 21.27 -10.72
C HIS A 38 -14.10 20.50 -10.85
N ALA A 39 -14.83 20.69 -11.95
CA ALA A 39 -16.08 19.97 -12.23
C ALA A 39 -15.84 18.46 -12.34
N GLU A 40 -14.85 18.04 -13.12
CA GLU A 40 -14.48 16.63 -13.29
C GLU A 40 -14.07 15.96 -11.97
N LEU A 41 -13.36 16.67 -11.10
CA LEU A 41 -13.01 16.17 -9.77
C LEU A 41 -14.26 16.01 -8.88
N ASN A 42 -15.17 16.98 -8.91
CA ASN A 42 -16.40 16.93 -8.13
C ASN A 42 -17.37 15.86 -8.64
N ASP A 43 -17.34 15.55 -9.94
CA ASP A 43 -18.21 14.55 -10.58
C ASP A 43 -18.00 13.15 -10.02
N LEU A 44 -16.79 12.82 -9.56
CA LEU A 44 -16.51 11.58 -8.84
C LEU A 44 -17.39 11.43 -7.59
N PHE A 45 -17.74 12.55 -6.95
CA PHE A 45 -18.48 12.59 -5.69
C PHE A 45 -19.93 13.09 -5.84
N LYS A 46 -20.48 13.09 -7.06
CA LYS A 46 -21.83 13.60 -7.33
C LYS A 46 -22.93 12.88 -6.56
N GLN A 47 -22.73 11.60 -6.25
CA GLN A 47 -23.69 10.77 -5.51
C GLN A 47 -23.60 10.99 -3.98
N VAL A 48 -22.57 11.69 -3.49
CA VAL A 48 -22.39 11.95 -2.07
C VAL A 48 -23.37 13.04 -1.61
N LYS A 49 -24.30 12.65 -0.73
CA LYS A 49 -25.30 13.55 -0.15
C LYS A 49 -24.71 14.47 0.93
N ASN A 50 -23.85 13.92 1.79
CA ASN A 50 -23.23 14.67 2.87
C ASN A 50 -21.98 15.40 2.36
N LYS A 51 -22.14 16.66 1.95
CA LYS A 51 -21.04 17.48 1.43
C LYS A 51 -20.05 17.78 2.55
N TRP A 52 -18.76 17.77 2.22
CA TRP A 52 -17.65 18.05 3.16
C TRP A 52 -17.44 17.01 4.26
N ASP A 53 -18.02 15.81 4.12
CA ASP A 53 -17.80 14.71 5.04
C ASP A 53 -16.74 13.74 4.50
N ILE A 54 -15.60 13.65 5.18
CA ILE A 54 -14.48 12.80 4.76
C ILE A 54 -14.91 11.33 4.70
N VAL A 55 -15.76 10.86 5.62
CA VAL A 55 -16.20 9.46 5.66
C VAL A 55 -17.02 9.13 4.42
N SER A 56 -18.05 9.93 4.12
CA SER A 56 -18.90 9.72 2.95
C SER A 56 -18.14 9.79 1.62
N TYR A 57 -17.12 10.64 1.53
CA TYR A 57 -16.26 10.72 0.33
C TYR A 57 -15.31 9.53 0.24
N SER A 58 -14.73 9.09 1.35
CA SER A 58 -13.86 7.90 1.41
C SER A 58 -14.60 6.62 1.00
N ASP A 59 -15.90 6.51 1.27
CA ASP A 59 -16.71 5.35 0.86
C ASP A 59 -16.83 5.20 -0.67
N VAL A 60 -16.79 6.31 -1.42
CA VAL A 60 -16.74 6.28 -2.89
C VAL A 60 -15.39 5.73 -3.39
N LEU A 61 -14.35 5.90 -2.58
CA LEU A 61 -12.95 5.58 -2.88
C LEU A 61 -12.57 4.16 -2.41
N ASN A 62 -13.54 3.26 -2.21
CA ASN A 62 -13.28 1.87 -1.84
C ASN A 62 -12.65 1.05 -2.99
N ASP A 63 -12.97 1.42 -4.24
CA ASP A 63 -12.42 0.82 -5.45
C ASP A 63 -11.07 1.47 -5.83
N GLU A 64 -10.06 0.66 -6.09
CA GLU A 64 -8.72 1.14 -6.43
C GLU A 64 -8.70 1.96 -7.73
N ALA A 65 -9.47 1.57 -8.75
CA ALA A 65 -9.53 2.31 -10.01
C ALA A 65 -10.09 3.73 -9.79
N VAL A 66 -11.13 3.85 -8.96
CA VAL A 66 -11.72 5.15 -8.59
C VAL A 66 -10.74 5.98 -7.74
N ARG A 67 -9.98 5.34 -6.84
CA ARG A 67 -8.90 6.02 -6.09
C ARG A 67 -7.83 6.60 -7.00
N VAL A 68 -7.34 5.80 -7.94
CA VAL A 68 -6.32 6.22 -8.90
C VAL A 68 -6.84 7.40 -9.73
N GLU A 69 -8.07 7.34 -10.21
CA GLU A 69 -8.71 8.44 -10.94
C GLU A 69 -8.82 9.70 -10.07
N PHE A 70 -9.25 9.57 -8.82
CA PHE A 70 -9.29 10.68 -7.86
C PHE A 70 -7.91 11.32 -7.68
N TYR A 71 -6.85 10.53 -7.47
CA TYR A 71 -5.50 11.06 -7.29
C TYR A 71 -5.00 11.84 -8.52
N GLN A 72 -5.29 11.33 -9.72
CA GLN A 72 -4.95 11.99 -10.97
C GLN A 72 -5.71 13.32 -11.15
N LYS A 73 -7.04 13.29 -11.01
CA LYS A 73 -7.89 14.49 -11.16
C LYS A 73 -7.59 15.55 -10.10
N PHE A 74 -7.41 15.14 -8.85
CA PHE A 74 -7.04 16.06 -7.77
C PHE A 74 -5.69 16.74 -8.03
N THR A 75 -4.71 15.98 -8.52
CA THR A 75 -3.38 16.52 -8.84
C THR A 75 -3.43 17.50 -10.01
N ALA A 76 -4.19 17.19 -11.07
CA ALA A 76 -4.39 18.11 -12.19
C ALA A 76 -5.04 19.41 -11.73
N PHE A 77 -6.12 19.32 -10.94
CA PHE A 77 -6.80 20.48 -10.36
C PHE A 77 -5.87 21.33 -9.48
N ALA A 78 -5.14 20.72 -8.55
CA ALA A 78 -4.24 21.44 -7.66
C ALA A 78 -3.08 22.12 -8.41
N LYS A 79 -2.55 21.49 -9.47
CA LYS A 79 -1.49 22.07 -10.32
C LYS A 79 -1.99 23.31 -11.04
N CYS A 80 -3.14 23.18 -11.69
CA CYS A 80 -3.78 24.27 -12.40
C CYS A 80 -4.13 25.42 -11.46
N LEU A 81 -4.68 25.12 -10.26
CA LEU A 81 -4.99 26.15 -9.26
C LEU A 81 -3.73 26.89 -8.79
N LYS A 82 -2.62 26.19 -8.59
CA LYS A 82 -1.35 26.81 -8.21
C LYS A 82 -0.87 27.82 -9.25
N LEU A 83 -0.92 27.44 -10.53
CA LEU A 83 -0.56 28.32 -11.63
C LEU A 83 -1.52 29.52 -11.70
N ALA A 84 -2.82 29.28 -11.52
CA ALA A 84 -3.85 30.31 -11.50
C ALA A 84 -3.61 31.33 -10.37
N LEU A 85 -3.37 30.89 -9.13
CA LEU A 85 -3.10 31.77 -7.99
C LEU A 85 -1.79 32.57 -8.12
N SER A 86 -0.89 32.15 -9.02
CA SER A 86 0.35 32.89 -9.34
C SER A 86 0.17 33.87 -10.50
N SER A 87 -1.00 33.89 -11.15
CA SER A 87 -1.30 34.72 -12.31
C SER A 87 -2.04 35.99 -11.92
N ILE A 88 -1.47 37.15 -12.28
CA ILE A 88 -2.09 38.47 -12.10
C ILE A 88 -3.46 38.54 -12.79
N ASP A 89 -3.59 37.89 -13.95
CA ASP A 89 -4.83 37.87 -14.72
C ASP A 89 -5.94 37.14 -13.96
N PHE A 90 -5.63 35.98 -13.39
CA PHE A 90 -6.58 35.22 -12.58
C PHE A 90 -6.96 35.97 -11.29
N GLU A 91 -5.97 36.60 -10.64
CA GLU A 91 -6.18 37.35 -9.41
C GLU A 91 -7.14 38.53 -9.58
N ASN A 92 -7.02 39.25 -10.71
CA ASN A 92 -7.83 40.43 -11.01
C ASN A 92 -9.18 40.11 -11.67
N ASN A 93 -9.27 39.03 -12.46
CA ASN A 93 -10.46 38.73 -13.26
C ASN A 93 -11.36 37.62 -12.67
N THR A 94 -10.96 36.97 -11.58
CA THR A 94 -11.77 35.92 -10.94
C THR A 94 -12.45 36.44 -9.68
N PRO A 95 -13.77 36.21 -9.50
CA PRO A 95 -14.47 36.60 -8.28
C PRO A 95 -13.86 35.98 -7.02
N GLU A 96 -13.73 36.76 -5.95
CA GLU A 96 -13.15 36.32 -4.67
C GLU A 96 -13.82 35.04 -4.14
N LYS A 97 -15.15 34.98 -4.22
CA LYS A 97 -15.93 33.79 -3.81
C LYS A 97 -15.51 32.50 -4.53
N THR A 98 -15.11 32.61 -5.80
CA THR A 98 -14.65 31.46 -6.60
C THR A 98 -13.26 31.03 -6.16
N LYS A 99 -12.36 32.00 -5.89
CA LYS A 99 -11.02 31.73 -5.36
C LYS A 99 -11.11 31.02 -4.00
N GLU A 100 -11.91 31.56 -3.07
CA GLU A 100 -12.18 30.95 -1.76
C GLU A 100 -12.73 29.52 -1.88
N LEU A 101 -13.67 29.29 -2.81
CA LEU A 101 -14.23 27.96 -3.05
C LEU A 101 -13.16 26.96 -3.49
N TYR A 102 -12.31 27.33 -4.44
CA TYR A 102 -11.24 26.45 -4.93
C TYR A 102 -10.21 26.13 -3.84
N ILE A 103 -9.79 27.14 -3.07
CA ILE A 103 -8.88 26.96 -1.94
C ILE A 103 -9.49 26.01 -0.90
N ARG A 104 -10.78 26.18 -0.57
CA ARG A 104 -11.50 25.31 0.34
C ARG A 104 -11.58 23.86 -0.17
N HIS A 105 -11.84 23.66 -1.47
CA HIS A 105 -11.85 22.33 -2.09
C HIS A 105 -10.46 21.68 -2.05
N VAL A 106 -9.38 22.42 -2.33
CA VAL A 106 -8.03 21.87 -2.23
C VAL A 106 -7.71 21.40 -0.80
N LYS A 107 -8.08 22.19 0.21
CA LYS A 107 -7.92 21.78 1.61
C LYS A 107 -8.65 20.46 1.89
N PHE A 108 -9.94 20.41 1.59
CA PHE A 108 -10.76 19.21 1.82
C PHE A 108 -10.25 17.98 1.08
N TYR A 109 -9.89 18.10 -0.21
CA TYR A 109 -9.38 16.97 -0.98
C TYR A 109 -7.99 16.54 -0.54
N THR A 110 -7.19 17.42 0.05
CA THR A 110 -5.92 17.05 0.69
C THR A 110 -6.17 16.19 1.93
N GLU A 111 -7.11 16.60 2.80
CA GLU A 111 -7.53 15.81 3.97
C GLU A 111 -8.09 14.45 3.56
N LEU A 112 -8.98 14.43 2.56
CA LEU A 112 -9.56 13.20 2.01
C LEU A 112 -8.47 12.27 1.49
N ARG A 113 -7.56 12.80 0.67
CA ARG A 113 -6.44 12.03 0.13
C ARG A 113 -5.64 11.40 1.25
N ASN A 114 -5.29 12.16 2.29
CA ASN A 114 -4.50 11.63 3.38
C ASN A 114 -5.22 10.54 4.17
N SER A 115 -6.52 10.71 4.42
CA SER A 115 -7.34 9.66 5.03
C SER A 115 -7.29 8.38 4.20
N VAL A 116 -7.51 8.48 2.89
CA VAL A 116 -7.58 7.33 1.98
C VAL A 116 -6.21 6.66 1.83
N VAL A 117 -5.12 7.43 1.69
CA VAL A 117 -3.75 6.89 1.59
C VAL A 117 -3.36 6.12 2.86
N ASN A 118 -3.74 6.64 4.03
CA ASN A 118 -3.46 5.97 5.28
C ASN A 118 -4.27 4.68 5.41
N THR A 119 -5.55 4.69 5.01
CA THR A 119 -6.43 3.53 5.06
C THR A 119 -6.01 2.43 4.09
N TYR A 120 -5.72 2.76 2.82
CA TYR A 120 -5.42 1.75 1.79
C TYR A 120 -3.94 1.44 1.61
N SER A 121 -3.06 2.11 2.37
CA SER A 121 -1.61 1.96 2.28
C SER A 121 -1.03 2.20 0.87
N ASP A 122 -1.74 2.95 0.02
CA ASP A 122 -1.40 3.16 -1.39
C ASP A 122 0.02 3.74 -1.53
N SER A 123 0.84 3.13 -2.39
CA SER A 123 2.20 3.57 -2.70
C SER A 123 2.16 4.71 -3.72
N ILE A 124 1.90 5.91 -3.23
CA ILE A 124 1.68 7.05 -4.11
C ILE A 124 3.00 7.75 -4.43
N ASP A 125 3.45 7.67 -5.70
CA ASP A 125 4.67 8.31 -6.22
C ASP A 125 4.49 9.85 -6.45
N PHE A 126 3.93 10.54 -5.47
CA PHE A 126 3.60 11.98 -5.56
C PHE A 126 4.49 12.84 -4.65
N LYS A 127 5.58 12.28 -4.12
CA LYS A 127 6.58 13.03 -3.32
C LYS A 127 7.10 14.29 -4.01
N LYS A 128 7.19 14.27 -5.35
CA LYS A 128 7.63 15.44 -6.15
C LYS A 128 6.65 16.61 -6.09
N TYR A 129 5.37 16.34 -5.88
CA TYR A 129 4.30 17.33 -5.91
C TYR A 129 3.82 17.72 -4.50
N GLU A 130 4.03 16.87 -3.50
CA GLU A 130 3.70 17.12 -2.09
C GLU A 130 4.26 18.45 -1.58
N LYS A 131 5.55 18.73 -1.82
CA LYS A 131 6.17 20.01 -1.40
C LYS A 131 5.53 21.23 -2.07
N GLN A 132 5.02 21.08 -3.28
CA GLN A 132 4.41 22.17 -4.02
C GLN A 132 2.97 22.42 -3.59
N LEU A 133 2.22 21.35 -3.31
CA LEU A 133 0.89 21.42 -2.72
C LEU A 133 0.95 22.01 -1.31
N GLN A 134 1.92 21.58 -0.51
CA GLN A 134 2.14 22.12 0.83
C GLN A 134 2.40 23.62 0.78
N LYS A 135 3.28 24.08 -0.11
CA LYS A 135 3.51 25.53 -0.30
C LYS A 135 2.25 26.30 -0.70
N LEU A 136 1.41 25.72 -1.57
CA LEU A 136 0.14 26.34 -1.95
C LEU A 136 -0.79 26.47 -0.75
N LEU A 137 -0.88 25.42 0.08
CA LEU A 137 -1.66 25.44 1.31
C LEU A 137 -1.08 26.46 2.30
N ASP A 138 0.23 26.45 2.54
CA ASP A 138 0.89 27.36 3.48
C ASP A 138 0.71 28.85 3.07
N GLN A 139 0.64 29.14 1.77
CA GLN A 139 0.50 30.51 1.25
C GLN A 139 -0.94 31.03 1.28
N HIS A 140 -1.94 30.15 1.11
CA HIS A 140 -3.34 30.55 0.89
C HIS A 140 -4.32 29.99 1.93
N VAL A 141 -3.86 29.13 2.84
CA VAL A 141 -4.67 28.52 3.90
C VAL A 141 -3.97 28.77 5.23
N THR A 142 -4.63 29.51 6.13
CA THR A 142 -4.19 29.65 7.52
C THR A 142 -4.30 28.28 8.21
N THR A 143 -3.24 27.48 8.23
CA THR A 143 -3.25 26.16 8.87
C THR A 143 -2.66 26.21 10.28
N GLU A 144 -3.48 25.93 11.29
CA GLU A 144 -3.04 25.55 12.65
C GLU A 144 -2.48 24.11 12.69
N GLU A 145 -2.80 23.26 11.70
CA GLU A 145 -2.23 21.93 11.56
C GLU A 145 -1.62 21.74 10.17
N ILE A 146 -0.31 21.57 10.12
CA ILE A 146 0.41 21.14 8.92
C ILE A 146 -0.11 19.75 8.56
N ILE A 147 -0.80 19.62 7.43
CA ILE A 147 -1.29 18.35 6.90
C ILE A 147 -0.09 17.50 6.43
N ARG A 148 0.64 16.89 7.37
CA ARG A 148 1.78 16.01 7.07
C ARG A 148 1.27 14.60 6.79
N LEU A 149 1.71 13.99 5.68
CA LEU A 149 1.62 12.54 5.53
C LEU A 149 2.52 11.90 6.60
N THR A 150 1.91 11.43 7.69
CA THR A 150 2.61 10.70 8.74
C THR A 150 3.15 9.40 8.17
N LYS A 151 4.39 9.04 8.53
CA LYS A 151 4.91 7.70 8.21
C LYS A 151 3.97 6.65 8.78
N GLN A 152 3.61 5.68 7.95
CA GLN A 152 2.78 4.54 8.32
C GLN A 152 3.40 3.81 9.50
N VAL A 153 2.62 3.48 10.51
CA VAL A 153 3.09 2.64 11.61
C VAL A 153 3.13 1.18 11.14
N SER A 154 4.20 0.48 11.50
CA SER A 154 4.32 -0.95 11.23
C SER A 154 3.28 -1.73 12.04
N ILE A 155 2.65 -2.74 11.42
CA ILE A 155 1.72 -3.62 12.15
C ILE A 155 2.41 -4.41 13.28
N LEU A 156 3.74 -4.51 13.24
CA LEU A 156 4.54 -5.19 14.26
C LEU A 156 4.59 -4.42 15.58
N ASP A 157 4.40 -3.10 15.55
CA ASP A 157 4.26 -2.30 16.76
C ASP A 157 2.77 -2.22 17.14
N THR A 158 2.31 -3.22 17.89
CA THR A 158 0.91 -3.37 18.27
C THR A 158 0.36 -2.10 18.94
N LYS A 159 1.14 -1.48 19.84
CA LYS A 159 0.71 -0.29 20.59
C LYS A 159 0.63 0.94 19.69
N ALA A 160 1.66 1.20 18.88
CA ALA A 160 1.65 2.35 18.00
C ALA A 160 0.57 2.20 16.91
N PHE A 161 0.33 0.99 16.42
CA PHE A 161 -0.71 0.71 15.44
C PHE A 161 -2.12 0.92 16.03
N GLU A 162 -2.37 0.49 17.26
CA GLU A 162 -3.65 0.75 17.94
C GLU A 162 -3.92 2.25 18.11
N ASN A 163 -2.90 3.01 18.49
CA ASN A 163 -2.99 4.48 18.59
C ASN A 163 -3.25 5.14 17.22
N GLU A 164 -2.70 4.61 16.12
CA GLU A 164 -3.01 5.07 14.76
C GLU A 164 -4.47 4.76 14.42
N LEU A 165 -4.92 3.54 14.73
CA LEU A 165 -6.27 3.08 14.44
C LEU A 165 -7.35 3.87 15.20
N GLU A 166 -7.06 4.35 16.41
CA GLU A 166 -7.97 5.21 17.16
C GLU A 166 -8.22 6.57 16.47
N LYS A 167 -7.21 7.09 15.77
CA LYS A 167 -7.30 8.36 15.03
C LYS A 167 -8.05 8.23 13.70
N VAL A 168 -8.22 7.00 13.19
CA VAL A 168 -8.98 6.77 11.96
C VAL A 168 -10.46 7.03 12.21
N ILE A 169 -11.03 7.95 11.44
CA ILE A 169 -12.43 8.33 11.51
C ILE A 169 -13.27 7.34 10.68
N GLY A 170 -14.28 6.75 11.30
CA GLY A 170 -15.18 5.77 10.67
C GLY A 170 -14.79 4.32 10.96
N THR A 171 -15.77 3.51 11.34
CA THR A 171 -15.58 2.09 11.68
C THR A 171 -15.16 1.25 10.48
N ARG A 172 -15.77 1.50 9.31
CA ARG A 172 -15.39 0.88 8.05
C ARG A 172 -13.94 1.21 7.64
N ALA A 173 -13.53 2.47 7.78
CA ALA A 173 -12.16 2.88 7.50
C ALA A 173 -11.15 2.19 8.43
N LYS A 174 -11.50 1.94 9.71
CA LYS A 174 -10.67 1.14 10.63
C LYS A 174 -10.49 -0.29 10.13
N ALA A 175 -11.57 -0.95 9.69
CA ALA A 175 -11.49 -2.30 9.13
C ALA A 175 -10.57 -2.34 7.89
N GLU A 176 -10.81 -1.46 6.93
CA GLU A 176 -10.00 -1.35 5.71
C GLU A 176 -8.52 -1.05 6.04
N THR A 177 -8.24 -0.22 7.04
CA THR A 177 -6.87 0.08 7.51
C THR A 177 -6.17 -1.18 8.02
N ILE A 178 -6.84 -1.99 8.85
CA ILE A 178 -6.28 -3.26 9.35
C ILE A 178 -6.02 -4.22 8.18
N ALA A 179 -7.00 -4.38 7.29
CA ALA A 179 -6.88 -5.27 6.15
C ALA A 179 -5.73 -4.88 5.23
N SER A 180 -5.65 -3.62 4.82
CA SER A 180 -4.59 -3.11 3.93
C SER A 180 -3.20 -3.28 4.55
N ARG A 181 -3.04 -2.87 5.81
CA ARG A 181 -1.75 -2.96 6.51
C ARG A 181 -1.31 -4.42 6.71
N THR A 182 -2.26 -5.31 6.98
CA THR A 182 -1.99 -6.74 7.09
C THR A 182 -1.67 -7.36 5.74
N ALA A 183 -2.41 -7.02 4.68
CA ALA A 183 -2.16 -7.48 3.32
C ALA A 183 -0.78 -7.05 2.81
N LYS A 184 -0.34 -5.83 3.12
CA LYS A 184 1.02 -5.34 2.81
C LYS A 184 2.09 -6.16 3.54
N HIS A 185 1.89 -6.47 4.81
CA HIS A 185 2.83 -7.33 5.55
C HIS A 185 2.91 -8.75 4.97
N ILE A 186 1.77 -9.30 4.57
CA ILE A 186 1.65 -10.61 3.94
C ILE A 186 2.35 -10.62 2.60
N SER A 187 2.18 -9.60 1.75
CA SER A 187 2.82 -9.55 0.44
C SER A 187 4.34 -9.40 0.53
N GLU A 188 4.85 -8.61 1.48
CA GLU A 188 6.29 -8.43 1.73
C GLU A 188 6.96 -9.72 2.26
N ARG A 189 6.20 -10.64 2.86
CA ARG A 189 6.71 -11.90 3.43
C ARG A 189 6.15 -13.14 2.73
N MET A 190 5.50 -12.99 1.59
CA MET A 190 4.83 -14.08 0.88
C MET A 190 5.77 -15.27 0.67
N ASP A 191 7.01 -14.99 0.30
CA ASP A 191 8.03 -15.99 0.01
C ASP A 191 8.42 -16.85 1.25
N GLU A 192 8.19 -16.35 2.47
CA GLU A 192 8.54 -17.07 3.70
C GLU A 192 7.60 -18.26 3.97
N ASP A 193 6.32 -18.14 3.59
CA ASP A 193 5.31 -19.19 3.69
C ASP A 193 4.16 -18.92 2.70
N PRO A 194 4.34 -19.25 1.41
CA PRO A 194 3.37 -18.87 0.36
C PRO A 194 1.97 -19.43 0.58
N ILE A 195 1.88 -20.61 1.18
CA ILE A 195 0.62 -21.32 1.40
C ILE A 195 -0.17 -20.63 2.51
N PHE A 196 0.47 -20.38 3.65
CA PHE A 196 -0.16 -19.69 4.76
C PHE A 196 -0.62 -18.29 4.36
N TYR A 197 0.29 -17.53 3.74
CA TYR A 197 0.03 -16.15 3.38
C TYR A 197 -1.02 -16.02 2.26
N LYS A 198 -1.10 -16.98 1.34
CA LYS A 198 -2.21 -17.05 0.37
C LYS A 198 -3.56 -17.28 1.06
N LYS A 199 -3.68 -18.30 1.92
CA LYS A 199 -4.92 -18.57 2.68
C LYS A 199 -5.34 -17.35 3.50
N LEU A 200 -4.38 -16.69 4.15
CA LEU A 200 -4.63 -15.52 4.97
C LEU A 200 -5.08 -14.31 4.14
N SER A 201 -4.46 -14.10 2.97
CA SER A 201 -4.85 -13.06 2.01
C SER A 201 -6.30 -13.26 1.52
N GLU A 202 -6.67 -14.50 1.16
CA GLU A 202 -8.04 -14.85 0.75
C GLU A 202 -9.06 -14.56 1.86
N LEU A 203 -8.76 -14.90 3.11
CA LEU A 203 -9.63 -14.61 4.26
C LEU A 203 -9.81 -13.11 4.53
N ILE A 204 -8.73 -12.33 4.37
CA ILE A 204 -8.78 -10.86 4.49
C ILE A 204 -9.68 -10.29 3.38
N GLN A 205 -9.47 -10.73 2.13
CA GLN A 205 -10.27 -10.29 0.99
C GLN A 205 -11.75 -10.65 1.17
N GLN A 206 -12.04 -11.87 1.63
CA GLN A 206 -13.41 -12.31 1.91
C GLN A 206 -14.06 -11.45 3.00
N THR A 207 -13.35 -11.19 4.10
CA THR A 207 -13.87 -10.37 5.20
C THR A 207 -14.22 -8.95 4.75
N ILE A 208 -13.36 -8.34 3.92
CA ILE A 208 -13.62 -7.02 3.34
C ILE A 208 -14.77 -7.07 2.33
N SER A 209 -14.85 -8.11 1.48
CA SER A 209 -15.97 -8.27 0.56
C SER A 209 -17.32 -8.40 1.29
N ASP A 210 -17.35 -9.20 2.36
CA ASP A 210 -18.54 -9.37 3.20
C ASP A 210 -18.92 -8.06 3.91
N LEU A 211 -17.94 -7.31 4.40
CA LEU A 211 -18.16 -5.97 4.98
C LEU A 211 -18.75 -5.00 3.93
N ARG A 212 -18.16 -4.95 2.73
CA ARG A 212 -18.60 -4.07 1.66
C ARG A 212 -20.01 -4.40 1.18
N ALA A 213 -20.34 -5.70 1.13
CA ALA A 213 -21.66 -6.22 0.81
C ALA A 213 -22.65 -6.18 1.99
N MET A 214 -22.26 -5.60 3.13
CA MET A 214 -23.08 -5.49 4.36
C MET A 214 -23.58 -6.86 4.89
N ARG A 215 -22.86 -7.95 4.61
CA ARG A 215 -23.17 -9.30 5.13
C ARG A 215 -22.77 -9.46 6.59
N ILE A 216 -21.76 -8.69 7.03
CA ILE A 216 -21.28 -8.63 8.41
C ILE A 216 -21.26 -7.18 8.87
N SER A 217 -21.35 -6.97 10.18
CA SER A 217 -21.21 -5.64 10.76
C SER A 217 -19.74 -5.21 10.84
N ASP A 218 -19.51 -3.90 10.88
CA ASP A 218 -18.17 -3.30 10.99
C ASP A 218 -17.39 -3.85 12.19
N ILE A 219 -18.05 -4.04 13.34
CA ILE A 219 -17.41 -4.56 14.56
C ILE A 219 -16.96 -6.02 14.36
N VAL A 220 -17.79 -6.84 13.71
CA VAL A 220 -17.44 -8.24 13.40
C VAL A 220 -16.27 -8.29 12.42
N ALA A 221 -16.27 -7.44 11.39
CA ALA A 221 -15.17 -7.34 10.45
C ALA A 221 -13.86 -6.92 11.13
N ILE A 222 -13.90 -5.89 11.99
CA ILE A 222 -12.73 -5.40 12.74
C ILE A 222 -12.13 -6.52 13.59
N ASN A 223 -12.95 -7.25 14.34
CA ASN A 223 -12.45 -8.32 15.21
C ASN A 223 -11.80 -9.44 14.39
N ARG A 224 -12.46 -9.91 13.32
CA ARG A 224 -11.88 -10.90 12.41
C ARG A 224 -10.55 -10.43 11.82
N LEU A 225 -10.47 -9.18 11.36
CA LEU A 225 -9.25 -8.63 10.78
C LEU A 225 -8.12 -8.48 11.82
N LYS A 226 -8.44 -8.17 13.09
CA LYS A 226 -7.46 -8.18 14.18
C LYS A 226 -6.90 -9.57 14.43
N ASP A 227 -7.74 -10.60 14.42
CA ASP A 227 -7.32 -11.98 14.58
C ASP A 227 -6.42 -12.43 13.40
N LEU A 228 -6.82 -12.11 12.17
CA LEU A 228 -6.01 -12.39 10.97
C LEU A 228 -4.68 -11.63 10.99
N ARG A 229 -4.66 -10.39 11.49
CA ARG A 229 -3.43 -9.63 11.71
C ARG A 229 -2.52 -10.34 12.72
N GLU A 230 -3.06 -10.78 13.85
CA GLU A 230 -2.28 -11.49 14.86
C GLU A 230 -1.68 -12.79 14.31
N GLN A 231 -2.45 -13.53 13.52
CA GLN A 231 -1.96 -14.72 12.80
C GLN A 231 -0.83 -14.35 11.81
N ALA A 232 -0.95 -13.23 11.08
CA ALA A 232 0.09 -12.76 10.16
C ALA A 232 1.42 -12.46 10.89
N ILE A 233 1.32 -11.83 12.07
CA ILE A 233 2.48 -11.42 12.88
C ILE A 233 3.13 -12.63 13.57
N THR A 234 2.33 -13.46 14.23
CA THR A 234 2.82 -14.60 15.01
C THR A 234 3.18 -15.82 14.14
N LYS A 235 2.69 -15.85 12.89
CA LYS A 235 2.74 -17.00 11.97
C LYS A 235 2.05 -18.26 12.51
N LYS A 236 1.33 -18.15 13.63
CA LYS A 236 0.63 -19.27 14.26
C LYS A 236 -0.79 -19.33 13.72
N SER A 237 -1.23 -20.55 13.43
CA SER A 237 -2.61 -20.87 13.07
C SER A 237 -3.02 -22.04 13.95
N ASP A 238 -4.29 -22.12 14.31
CA ASP A 238 -4.84 -23.17 15.17
C ASP A 238 -4.66 -24.59 14.58
N ASP A 239 -4.34 -24.68 13.28
CA ASP A 239 -4.16 -25.93 12.53
C ASP A 239 -2.74 -26.56 12.69
N ILE A 240 -1.85 -26.02 13.55
CA ILE A 240 -0.46 -26.54 13.69
C ILE A 240 -0.35 -27.52 14.87
N PRO A 241 0.14 -28.76 14.66
CA PRO A 241 0.40 -29.72 15.74
C PRO A 241 1.47 -29.25 16.73
N GLU A 242 1.32 -29.60 18.01
CA GLU A 242 2.27 -29.25 19.09
C GLU A 242 3.72 -29.68 18.80
N ALA A 243 3.91 -30.78 18.07
CA ALA A 243 5.23 -31.28 17.70
C ALA A 243 5.99 -30.31 16.77
N ILE A 244 5.28 -29.59 15.90
CA ILE A 244 5.83 -28.60 14.97
C ILE A 244 5.92 -27.22 15.64
N LEU A 245 4.98 -26.87 16.52
CA LEU A 245 5.01 -25.61 17.30
C LEU A 245 6.29 -25.43 18.13
N LYS A 246 6.94 -26.53 18.57
CA LYS A 246 8.20 -26.47 19.31
C LYS A 246 9.39 -25.97 18.48
N ASN A 247 9.33 -26.08 17.15
CA ASN A 247 10.36 -25.58 16.25
C ASN A 247 9.71 -24.69 15.19
N GLU A 248 9.66 -23.38 15.43
CA GLU A 248 8.98 -22.43 14.53
C GLU A 248 9.53 -22.46 13.09
N LYS A 249 10.77 -22.94 12.88
CA LYS A 249 11.39 -23.10 11.56
C LYS A 249 10.82 -24.27 10.74
N THR A 250 10.15 -25.24 11.36
CA THR A 250 9.56 -26.40 10.66
C THR A 250 8.13 -26.12 10.19
N ILE A 251 7.47 -25.07 10.71
CA ILE A 251 6.08 -24.71 10.38
C ILE A 251 5.87 -24.54 8.87
N PRO A 252 6.72 -23.80 8.12
CA PRO A 252 6.50 -23.61 6.69
C PRO A 252 6.63 -24.90 5.89
N PHE A 253 7.56 -25.81 6.28
CA PHE A 253 7.71 -27.11 5.63
C PHE A 253 6.52 -28.05 5.90
N TYR A 254 5.96 -28.00 7.11
CA TYR A 254 4.74 -28.75 7.44
C TYR A 254 3.54 -28.30 6.59
N ARG A 255 3.38 -27.00 6.42
CA ARG A 255 2.32 -26.44 5.57
C ARG A 255 2.53 -26.76 4.09
N LEU A 256 3.79 -26.72 3.62
CA LEU A 256 4.17 -27.17 2.29
C LEU A 256 3.73 -28.62 2.03
N ALA A 257 3.94 -29.49 3.01
CA ALA A 257 3.52 -30.88 2.91
C ALA A 257 2.00 -31.07 2.85
N ILE A 258 1.24 -30.33 3.67
CA ILE A 258 -0.23 -30.44 3.67
C ILE A 258 -0.84 -29.91 2.38
N ALA A 259 -0.32 -28.80 1.84
CA ALA A 259 -0.89 -28.21 0.64
C ALA A 259 -0.58 -29.02 -0.62
N ASN A 260 0.46 -29.85 -0.58
CA ASN A 260 0.82 -30.67 -1.71
C ASN A 260 0.11 -32.03 -1.62
N ASN A 261 -0.84 -32.26 -2.53
CA ASN A 261 -1.66 -33.49 -2.56
C ASN A 261 -0.82 -34.78 -2.74
N GLY A 262 0.48 -34.67 -3.04
CA GLY A 262 1.42 -35.80 -3.10
C GLY A 262 1.86 -36.34 -1.73
N ILE A 263 1.85 -35.52 -0.66
CA ILE A 263 2.28 -35.95 0.67
C ILE A 263 1.05 -36.28 1.52
N ALA A 264 0.94 -37.53 1.96
CA ALA A 264 -0.12 -37.92 2.90
C ALA A 264 -0.02 -37.09 4.20
N SER A 265 -1.15 -36.69 4.77
CA SER A 265 -1.19 -35.89 6.01
C SER A 265 -0.46 -36.55 7.18
N THR A 266 -0.35 -37.88 7.19
CA THR A 266 0.43 -38.66 8.17
C THR A 266 1.93 -38.42 8.07
N ASN A 267 2.44 -38.10 6.87
CA ASN A 267 3.87 -37.92 6.59
C ASN A 267 4.30 -36.44 6.67
N ALA A 268 3.35 -35.50 6.81
CA ALA A 268 3.65 -34.07 6.87
C ALA A 268 4.52 -33.66 8.08
N ILE A 269 4.30 -34.25 9.26
CA ILE A 269 5.11 -33.97 10.46
C ILE A 269 6.53 -34.56 10.31
N PRO A 270 6.71 -35.86 9.98
CA PRO A 270 8.03 -36.42 9.71
C PRO A 270 8.81 -35.64 8.65
N PHE A 271 8.16 -35.29 7.54
CA PHE A 271 8.78 -34.52 6.46
C PHE A 271 9.32 -33.17 6.95
N ALA A 272 8.51 -32.39 7.66
CA ALA A 272 8.93 -31.08 8.14
C ALA A 272 10.15 -31.15 9.08
N ILE A 273 10.20 -32.19 9.92
CA ILE A 273 11.32 -32.43 10.85
C ILE A 273 12.58 -32.87 10.08
N GLU A 274 12.44 -33.77 9.12
CA GLU A 274 13.59 -34.29 8.37
C GLU A 274 14.18 -33.20 7.45
N VAL A 275 13.34 -32.38 6.80
CA VAL A 275 13.80 -31.24 6.00
C VAL A 275 14.61 -30.26 6.86
N ASP A 276 14.13 -29.89 8.05
CA ASP A 276 14.87 -29.03 9.01
C ASP A 276 16.21 -29.65 9.40
N LYS A 277 16.26 -30.97 9.60
CA LYS A 277 17.49 -31.70 9.92
C LYS A 277 18.49 -31.72 8.77
N ILE A 278 18.03 -32.03 7.55
CA ILE A 278 18.86 -32.01 6.33
C ILE A 278 19.45 -30.61 6.14
N ILE A 279 18.61 -29.57 6.22
CA ILE A 279 19.05 -28.18 6.07
C ILE A 279 20.13 -27.85 7.12
N LYS A 280 19.88 -28.13 8.41
CA LYS A 280 20.85 -27.87 9.49
C LYS A 280 22.17 -28.61 9.33
N GLN A 281 22.16 -29.80 8.73
CA GLN A 281 23.37 -30.59 8.51
C GLN A 281 24.32 -29.97 7.47
N TYR A 282 23.77 -29.26 6.48
CA TYR A 282 24.54 -28.75 5.34
C TYR A 282 24.69 -27.21 5.31
N ILE A 283 24.01 -26.48 6.21
CA ILE A 283 24.21 -25.03 6.34
C ILE A 283 25.64 -24.70 6.76
N ILE A 284 26.25 -23.79 6.01
CA ILE A 284 27.48 -23.08 6.37
C ILE A 284 27.28 -21.57 6.09
N VAL A 285 28.26 -20.73 6.46
CA VAL A 285 28.22 -19.29 6.14
C VAL A 285 28.04 -19.08 4.62
N ASP A 286 27.09 -18.21 4.27
CA ASP A 286 26.67 -17.88 2.90
C ASP A 286 26.18 -19.08 2.06
N TRP A 287 25.66 -20.14 2.70
CA TRP A 287 25.15 -21.33 2.00
C TRP A 287 24.12 -21.01 0.90
N SER A 288 23.29 -19.98 1.10
CA SER A 288 22.26 -19.52 0.18
C SER A 288 22.82 -18.96 -1.15
N THR A 289 24.12 -18.66 -1.21
CA THR A 289 24.81 -18.20 -2.42
C THR A 289 25.67 -19.28 -3.09
N LYS A 290 25.79 -20.46 -2.46
CA LYS A 290 26.67 -21.55 -2.90
C LYS A 290 25.86 -22.63 -3.65
N PRO A 291 25.94 -22.70 -4.99
CA PRO A 291 25.12 -23.63 -5.78
C PRO A 291 25.34 -25.10 -5.39
N ASP A 292 26.56 -25.47 -5.02
CA ASP A 292 26.90 -26.85 -4.64
C ASP A 292 26.19 -27.31 -3.37
N ILE A 293 25.97 -26.39 -2.43
CA ILE A 293 25.29 -26.68 -1.16
C ILE A 293 23.79 -26.74 -1.38
N ILE A 294 23.26 -25.80 -2.16
CA ILE A 294 21.87 -25.81 -2.58
C ILE A 294 21.53 -27.13 -3.29
N ARG A 295 22.35 -27.54 -4.27
CA ARG A 295 22.16 -28.82 -4.98
C ARG A 295 22.21 -30.02 -4.04
N LYS A 296 23.13 -30.04 -3.08
CA LYS A 296 23.20 -31.12 -2.08
C LYS A 296 21.95 -31.18 -1.20
N ILE A 297 21.51 -30.05 -0.64
CA ILE A 297 20.30 -30.01 0.19
C ILE A 297 19.07 -30.42 -0.63
N THR A 298 18.93 -29.90 -1.86
CA THR A 298 17.84 -30.25 -2.78
C THR A 298 17.82 -31.75 -3.05
N PHE A 299 18.99 -32.33 -3.37
CA PHE A 299 19.13 -33.76 -3.62
C PHE A 299 18.68 -34.59 -2.41
N TYR A 300 19.16 -34.29 -1.20
CA TYR A 300 18.78 -35.07 -0.01
C TYR A 300 17.30 -34.93 0.38
N ILE A 301 16.69 -33.76 0.14
CA ILE A 301 15.24 -33.59 0.32
C ILE A 301 14.48 -34.42 -0.73
N GLY A 302 14.92 -34.40 -1.99
CA GLY A 302 14.34 -35.19 -3.07
C GLY A 302 14.40 -36.69 -2.81
N GLU A 303 15.57 -37.21 -2.41
CA GLU A 303 15.76 -38.63 -2.06
C GLU A 303 14.81 -39.04 -0.91
N TYR A 304 14.68 -38.21 0.13
CA TYR A 304 13.72 -38.50 1.22
C TYR A 304 12.27 -38.58 0.71
N LEU A 305 11.87 -37.67 -0.18
CA LEU A 305 10.52 -37.67 -0.76
C LEU A 305 10.26 -38.89 -1.64
N ILE A 306 11.27 -39.37 -2.35
CA ILE A 306 11.18 -40.55 -3.22
C ILE A 306 11.17 -41.83 -2.39
N ASP A 307 12.16 -42.00 -1.51
CA ASP A 307 12.40 -43.26 -0.81
C ASP A 307 11.46 -43.49 0.36
N GLU A 308 11.22 -42.47 1.18
CA GLU A 308 10.45 -42.59 2.43
C GLU A 308 8.98 -42.18 2.25
N VAL A 309 8.70 -41.21 1.38
CA VAL A 309 7.33 -40.72 1.14
C VAL A 309 6.69 -41.38 -0.09
N GLY A 310 7.48 -41.91 -1.02
CA GLY A 310 6.99 -42.64 -2.20
C GLY A 310 6.44 -41.75 -3.30
N ILE A 311 6.92 -40.50 -3.43
CA ILE A 311 6.42 -39.51 -4.38
C ILE A 311 7.18 -39.61 -5.72
N PRO A 312 6.51 -39.44 -6.88
CA PRO A 312 7.19 -39.36 -8.18
C PRO A 312 8.30 -38.31 -8.23
N ILE A 313 9.38 -38.62 -8.96
CA ILE A 313 10.61 -37.79 -9.04
C ILE A 313 10.29 -36.35 -9.46
N ASP A 314 9.41 -36.16 -10.43
CA ASP A 314 9.00 -34.85 -10.93
C ASP A 314 8.32 -33.98 -9.86
N ILE A 315 7.51 -34.60 -8.99
CA ILE A 315 6.85 -33.91 -7.88
C ILE A 315 7.83 -33.71 -6.72
N ALA A 316 8.71 -34.67 -6.47
CA ALA A 316 9.73 -34.58 -5.43
C ALA A 316 10.72 -33.44 -5.69
N ASP A 317 11.17 -33.28 -6.93
CA ASP A 317 12.07 -32.19 -7.35
C ASP A 317 11.42 -30.81 -7.14
N ASP A 318 10.17 -30.62 -7.56
CA ASP A 318 9.43 -29.37 -7.36
C ASP A 318 9.23 -29.03 -5.87
N ILE A 319 8.92 -30.03 -5.04
CA ILE A 319 8.82 -29.84 -3.59
C ILE A 319 10.18 -29.47 -2.98
N ALA A 320 11.25 -30.15 -3.39
CA ALA A 320 12.59 -29.90 -2.89
C ALA A 320 13.07 -28.48 -3.22
N GLU A 321 12.81 -27.99 -4.44
CA GLU A 321 13.12 -26.62 -4.85
C GLU A 321 12.37 -25.60 -3.98
N LYS A 322 11.05 -25.79 -3.76
CA LYS A 322 10.25 -24.93 -2.88
C LYS A 322 10.75 -24.94 -1.44
N CYS A 323 11.20 -26.09 -0.93
CA CYS A 323 11.84 -26.17 0.38
C CYS A 323 13.09 -25.30 0.46
N ILE A 324 13.92 -25.24 -0.59
CA ILE A 324 15.12 -24.39 -0.61
C ILE A 324 14.74 -22.91 -0.60
N GLU A 325 13.75 -22.49 -1.39
CA GLU A 325 13.31 -21.09 -1.43
C GLU A 325 12.89 -20.60 -0.03
N VAL A 326 12.04 -21.39 0.64
CA VAL A 326 11.61 -21.15 2.01
C VAL A 326 12.81 -21.17 2.98
N ALA A 327 13.72 -22.14 2.83
CA ALA A 327 14.89 -22.27 3.69
C ALA A 327 15.82 -21.05 3.62
N ARG A 328 16.01 -20.43 2.44
CA ARG A 328 16.86 -19.23 2.28
C ARG A 328 16.40 -18.05 3.14
N LEU A 329 15.11 -17.97 3.44
CA LEU A 329 14.53 -16.88 4.21
C LEU A 329 14.58 -17.13 5.72
N ILE A 330 14.44 -18.40 6.11
CA ILE A 330 14.40 -18.84 7.52
C ILE A 330 15.80 -19.06 8.11
N TYR A 331 16.74 -19.55 7.28
CA TYR A 331 18.11 -19.87 7.67
C TYR A 331 19.07 -18.88 7.04
N LYS A 332 19.23 -17.73 7.69
CA LYS A 332 20.22 -16.72 7.33
C LYS A 332 21.59 -17.05 7.91
#